data_AF-A0A8S2USI9-F1
#
_entry.id   AF-A0A8S2USI9-F1
#
_cell.length_a   1.000
_cell.length_b   1.000
_cell.length_c   1.000
_cell.angle_alpha   90.00
_cell.angle_beta   90.00
_cell.angle_gamma   90.00
#
_symmetry.space_group_name_H-M   'P 1'
#
loop_
_entity.id
_entity.type
_entity.pdbx_description
1 polymer ?
#
loop_
_entity_poly.entity_id
_entity_poly.type
_entity_poly.pdbx_seq_one_letter_code
_entity_poly.pdbx_strand_id
1 'polypeptide(L)' 'MLFCLDLIEANSMAHEPDLIDIYSASWGPVDDGKTVDGPRHATMKAIVKGINE' A
#
# COMPACT_ATOMS: atom_id res chain seq x y z
N MET A 1 2.41 -14.99 7.46
CA MET A 1 2.33 -14.76 6.00
C MET A 1 1.54 -13.47 5.70
N LEU A 2 1.85 -12.37 6.39
CA LEU A 2 1.20 -11.05 6.16
C LEU A 2 2.22 -9.89 6.13
N PHE A 3 3.45 -10.12 6.60
CA PHE A 3 4.52 -9.11 6.63
C PHE A 3 5.22 -8.92 5.26
N CYS A 4 5.36 -9.99 4.45
CA CYS A 4 5.91 -9.86 3.11
C CYS A 4 5.01 -9.05 2.16
N LEU A 5 3.70 -9.04 2.40
CA LEU A 5 2.75 -8.26 1.60
C LEU A 5 2.96 -6.75 1.86
N ASP A 6 3.10 -6.34 3.12
CA ASP A 6 3.30 -4.92 3.50
C ASP A 6 4.53 -4.28 2.84
N LEU A 7 5.64 -5.01 2.69
CA LEU A 7 6.83 -4.46 2.05
C LEU A 7 6.64 -4.29 0.53
N ILE A 8 5.94 -5.23 -0.11
CA ILE A 8 5.65 -5.18 -1.55
C ILE A 8 4.66 -4.04 -1.83
N GLU A 9 3.60 -3.94 -1.03
CA GLU A 9 2.61 -2.85 -1.10
C GLU A 9 3.29 -1.48 -0.91
N ALA A 10 4.16 -1.33 0.09
CA ALA A 10 4.92 -0.11 0.31
C ALA A 10 5.82 0.26 -0.88
N ASN A 11 6.54 -0.71 -1.44
CA ASN A 11 7.40 -0.49 -2.59
C ASN A 11 6.59 -0.12 -3.85
N SER A 12 5.42 -0.73 -4.05
CA SER A 12 4.53 -0.39 -5.15
C SER A 12 3.99 1.04 -5.03
N MET A 13 3.62 1.47 -3.83
CA MET A 13 3.11 2.83 -3.58
C MET A 13 4.20 3.91 -3.62
N ALA A 14 5.47 3.53 -3.47
CA ALA A 14 6.62 4.45 -3.52
C ALA A 14 7.31 4.48 -4.90
N HIS A 15 6.73 3.84 -5.92
CA HIS A 15 7.37 3.71 -7.22
C HIS A 15 7.24 4.98 -8.05
N GLU A 16 8.34 5.71 -8.27
CA GLU A 16 8.41 6.88 -9.15
C GLU A 16 7.35 7.97 -8.87
N PRO A 17 7.26 8.49 -7.62
CA PRO A 17 6.26 9.50 -7.25
C PRO A 17 6.39 10.81 -8.04
N ASP A 18 7.61 11.15 -8.50
CA ASP A 18 7.86 12.36 -9.30
C ASP A 18 7.34 12.25 -10.75
N LEU A 19 6.99 11.05 -11.22
CA LEU A 19 6.56 10.77 -12.58
C LEU A 19 5.10 10.28 -12.65
N ILE A 20 4.63 9.59 -11.61
CA ILE A 20 3.33 8.92 -11.59
C ILE A 20 2.37 9.68 -10.70
N ASP A 21 1.40 10.35 -11.33
CA ASP A 21 0.41 11.15 -10.61
C ASP A 21 -0.71 10.31 -9.98
N ILE A 22 -1.02 9.13 -10.54
CA ILE A 22 -2.17 8.32 -10.14
C ILE A 22 -1.80 6.84 -10.04
N TYR A 23 -2.00 6.27 -8.85
CA TYR A 23 -1.90 4.84 -8.57
C TYR A 23 -3.29 4.25 -8.35
N SER A 24 -3.60 3.14 -9.04
CA SER A 24 -4.85 2.40 -8.88
C SER A 24 -4.56 0.98 -8.40
N ALA A 25 -4.94 0.67 -7.16
CA ALA A 25 -4.74 -0.63 -6.53
C ALA A 25 -6.09 -1.28 -6.22
N SER A 26 -6.30 -2.51 -6.69
CA SER A 26 -7.52 -3.32 -6.46
C SER A 26 -7.24 -4.58 -5.63
N TRP A 27 -6.16 -4.57 -4.86
CA TRP A 27 -5.79 -5.61 -3.91
C TRP A 27 -6.17 -5.19 -2.48
N GLY A 28 -6.35 -6.15 -1.58
CA GLY A 28 -6.81 -5.89 -0.23
C GLY A 28 -6.94 -7.19 0.59
N PRO A 29 -7.52 -7.11 1.80
CA PRO A 29 -7.81 -8.29 2.60
C PRO A 29 -8.76 -9.23 1.86
N VAL A 30 -8.83 -10.49 2.31
CA VAL A 30 -9.79 -11.45 1.74
C VAL A 30 -11.22 -10.95 1.97
N ASP A 31 -12.01 -10.86 0.90
CA ASP A 31 -13.43 -10.44 0.90
C ASP A 31 -14.38 -11.52 1.46
N ASP A 32 -14.09 -12.07 2.64
CA ASP A 32 -14.89 -13.13 3.28
C ASP A 32 -15.92 -12.61 4.30
N GLY A 33 -16.01 -11.30 4.48
CA GLY A 33 -16.88 -10.64 5.46
C GLY A 33 -16.49 -10.89 6.92
N LYS A 34 -15.32 -11.49 7.18
CA LYS A 34 -14.80 -11.84 8.50
C LYS A 34 -13.42 -11.23 8.76
N THR A 35 -12.68 -10.94 7.70
CA THR A 35 -11.35 -10.36 7.75
C THR A 35 -11.44 -8.83 7.79
N VAL A 36 -10.92 -8.25 8.87
CA VAL A 36 -10.70 -6.80 8.98
C VAL A 36 -9.19 -6.60 9.08
N ASP A 37 -8.57 -6.24 7.96
CA ASP A 37 -7.15 -5.90 7.87
C ASP A 37 -7.00 -4.64 7.01
N GLY A 38 -5.90 -3.92 7.18
CA GLY A 38 -5.65 -2.66 6.47
C GLY A 38 -4.16 -2.45 6.21
N PRO A 39 -3.79 -1.37 5.49
CA PRO A 39 -2.41 -1.08 5.18
C PRO A 39 -1.57 -1.00 6.45
N ARG A 40 -0.48 -1.77 6.47
CA ARG A 40 0.41 -1.91 7.62
C ARG A 40 1.47 -0.80 7.61
N HIS A 41 2.38 -0.80 8.59
CA HIS A 41 3.26 0.33 8.89
C HIS A 41 4.14 0.78 7.72
N ALA A 42 4.64 -0.15 6.89
CA ALA A 42 5.49 0.22 5.76
C ALA A 42 4.67 0.89 4.64
N THR A 43 3.52 0.30 4.29
CA THR A 43 2.62 0.83 3.27
C THR A 43 2.08 2.20 3.66
N MET A 44 1.72 2.38 4.94
CA MET A 44 1.29 3.68 5.45
C MET A 44 2.38 4.75 5.33
N LYS A 45 3.65 4.41 5.54
CA LYS A 45 4.76 5.35 5.34
C LYS A 45 4.94 5.74 3.88
N ALA A 46 4.83 4.77 2.96
CA ALA A 46 4.91 5.04 1.53
C ALA A 46 3.79 5.98 1.06
N ILE A 47 2.55 5.73 1.51
CA ILE A 47 1.39 6.59 1.21
C ILE A 47 1.61 8.01 1.76
N VAL A 48 2.00 8.15 3.03
CA VAL A 48 2.25 9.46 3.64
C VAL A 48 3.37 10.20 2.91
N LYS A 49 4.41 9.50 2.46
CA LYS A 49 5.49 10.09 1.66
C LYS A 49 4.96 10.65 0.34
N GLY A 50 4.19 9.88 -0.43
CA GLY A 50 3.62 10.32 -1.71
C GLY A 50 2.57 11.44 -1.63
N ILE A 51 2.05 11.77 -0.43
CA ILE A 51 1.14 12.91 -0.23
C ILE A 51 1.92 14.20 0.08
N ASN A 52 3.10 14.09 0.69
CA ASN A 52 3.86 15.23 1.20
C ASN A 52 4.99 15.70 0.25
N GLU A 53 5.32 14.89 -0.76
CA GLU A 53 6.27 15.19 -1.83
C GLU A 53 5.52 15.65 -3.09
#